data_AF-G1Q9U6-F1
#
_entry.id   AF-G1Q9U6-F1
#
_cell.length_a   1.000
_cell.length_b   1.000
_cell.length_c   1.000
_cell.angle_alpha   90.00
_cell.angle_beta   90.00
_cell.angle_gamma   90.00
#
_symmetry.space_group_name_H-M   'P 1'
#
loop_
_entity.id
_entity.type
_entity.pdbx_description
1 polymer ?
#
loop_
_entity_poly.entity_id
_entity_poly.type
_entity_poly.pdbx_seq_one_letter_code
_entity_poly.pdbx_strand_id
1 'polypeptide(L)'
;GRGRNQGEGAPDREAPMPFRWEEIQHNLRTDKWLVIARKVYNITKWSSRHPGGRVIGHYAGEDATDALHAFHRDLDFVRKFLKPLIGELAPEEPSQDRGKNSQITEDFRALRKTAEDMNLFKSNHLFFLLHLAHIIAMETIAWFTVFYFGNGWIPTVITAFVLATSQAQAGWLQHDYGHLSVYKKSMWNHIVHKFIIGHLK
;
A
#
# COMPACT_ATOMS: atom_id res chain seq x y z
N GLY A 1 -36.04 20.79 57.94
CA GLY A 1 -36.12 20.40 56.52
C GLY A 1 -34.74 20.60 55.92
N ARG A 2 -34.11 19.57 55.31
CA ARG A 2 -34.14 19.28 53.86
C ARG A 2 -33.61 20.48 53.03
N GLY A 3 -32.60 20.37 52.16
CA GLY A 3 -31.95 19.18 51.63
C GLY A 3 -30.67 19.51 50.87
N ARG A 4 -29.81 18.48 50.76
CA ARG A 4 -28.63 18.42 49.89
C ARG A 4 -29.05 18.56 48.44
N ASN A 5 -28.46 19.49 47.71
CA ASN A 5 -28.36 19.44 46.26
C ASN A 5 -27.38 18.30 45.91
N GLN A 6 -27.92 17.16 45.49
CA GLN A 6 -27.15 16.16 44.75
C GLN A 6 -27.19 16.61 43.29
N GLY A 7 -26.02 17.01 42.78
CA GLY A 7 -25.84 17.15 41.34
C GLY A 7 -25.99 15.77 40.72
N GLU A 8 -26.95 15.65 39.82
CA GLU A 8 -27.12 14.48 38.96
C GLU A 8 -25.82 14.24 38.19
N GLY A 9 -25.12 13.17 38.54
CA GLY A 9 -24.02 12.64 37.74
C GLY A 9 -24.57 12.29 36.37
N ALA A 10 -23.98 12.86 35.33
CA ALA A 10 -24.18 12.40 33.97
C ALA A 10 -23.96 10.87 33.93
N PRO A 11 -24.78 10.10 33.19
CA PRO A 11 -24.55 8.67 33.09
C PRO A 11 -23.16 8.49 32.50
N ASP A 12 -22.29 7.81 33.25
CA ASP A 12 -21.07 7.22 32.71
C ASP A 12 -21.48 6.52 31.43
N ARG A 13 -20.94 6.97 30.28
CA ARG A 13 -21.11 6.25 29.03
C ARG A 13 -20.39 4.92 29.25
N GLU A 14 -21.15 3.89 29.60
CA GLU A 14 -20.68 2.50 29.63
C GLU A 14 -19.87 2.30 28.35
N ALA A 15 -18.58 2.02 28.51
CA ALA A 15 -17.76 1.62 27.39
C ALA A 15 -18.49 0.45 26.72
N PRO A 16 -18.68 0.45 25.38
CA PRO A 16 -19.34 -0.64 24.70
C PRO A 16 -18.71 -1.95 25.17
N MET A 17 -19.55 -2.90 25.61
CA MET A 17 -19.08 -4.23 25.99
C MET A 17 -18.19 -4.76 24.86
N PRO A 18 -17.03 -5.36 25.18
CA PRO A 18 -16.11 -5.80 24.16
C PRO A 18 -16.72 -6.93 23.33
N PHE A 19 -16.43 -6.92 22.02
CA PHE A 19 -16.98 -7.88 21.06
C PHE A 19 -16.20 -9.19 21.04
N ARG A 20 -16.91 -10.30 20.83
CA ARG A 20 -16.35 -11.63 20.53
C ARG A 20 -16.34 -11.91 19.03
N TRP A 21 -15.52 -12.86 18.58
CA TRP A 21 -15.42 -13.21 17.15
C TRP A 21 -16.74 -13.76 16.58
N GLU A 22 -17.56 -14.41 17.40
CA GLU A 22 -18.91 -14.86 17.03
C GLU A 22 -19.83 -13.69 16.68
N GLU A 23 -19.68 -12.56 17.36
CA GLU A 23 -20.52 -11.37 17.17
C GLU A 23 -20.08 -10.54 15.96
N ILE A 24 -18.92 -10.84 15.37
CA ILE A 24 -18.34 -10.08 14.25
C ILE A 24 -18.59 -10.79 12.90
N GLN A 25 -19.45 -11.81 12.86
CA GLN A 25 -19.81 -12.54 11.63
C GLN A 25 -20.75 -11.75 10.70
N HIS A 26 -20.42 -10.48 10.45
CA HIS A 26 -21.11 -9.55 9.57
C HIS A 26 -20.38 -9.48 8.22
N ASN A 27 -20.68 -10.43 7.33
CA ASN A 27 -20.03 -10.62 6.03
C ASN A 27 -20.98 -10.50 4.82
N LEU A 28 -22.20 -10.00 5.02
CA LEU A 28 -23.22 -9.86 3.98
C LEU A 28 -23.06 -8.54 3.19
N ARG A 29 -23.62 -8.47 1.98
CA ARG A 29 -23.53 -7.25 1.16
C ARG A 29 -24.10 -6.00 1.87
N THR A 30 -25.14 -6.18 2.67
CA THR A 30 -25.86 -5.14 3.41
C THR A 30 -25.44 -5.02 4.86
N ASP A 31 -24.47 -5.82 5.31
CA ASP A 31 -24.03 -5.86 6.70
C ASP A 31 -22.57 -6.36 6.77
N LYS A 32 -21.64 -5.40 6.87
CA LYS A 32 -20.21 -5.63 6.75
C LYS A 32 -19.46 -5.00 7.90
N TRP A 33 -18.86 -5.82 8.73
CA TRP A 33 -17.94 -5.37 9.77
C TRP A 33 -16.56 -5.94 9.49
N LEU A 34 -15.52 -5.33 10.05
CA LEU A 34 -14.16 -5.88 10.01
C LEU A 34 -13.39 -5.43 11.24
N VAL A 35 -12.28 -6.11 11.48
CA VAL A 35 -11.36 -5.79 12.58
C VAL A 35 -10.08 -5.19 12.01
N ILE A 36 -9.59 -4.10 12.60
CA ILE A 36 -8.26 -3.54 12.35
C ILE A 36 -7.62 -3.24 13.69
N ALA A 37 -6.45 -3.82 13.96
CA ALA A 37 -5.72 -3.68 15.21
C ALA A 37 -6.63 -3.88 16.44
N ARG A 38 -7.39 -5.00 16.44
CA ARG A 38 -8.39 -5.38 17.44
C ARG A 38 -9.60 -4.46 17.60
N LYS A 39 -9.71 -3.41 16.78
CA LYS A 39 -10.85 -2.49 16.78
C LYS A 39 -11.88 -2.92 15.75
N VAL A 40 -13.15 -2.89 16.12
CA VAL A 40 -14.27 -3.36 15.29
C VAL A 40 -14.91 -2.16 14.58
N TYR A 41 -15.02 -2.26 13.25
CA TYR A 41 -15.57 -1.18 12.42
C TYR A 41 -16.77 -1.68 11.62
N ASN A 42 -17.88 -0.94 11.70
CA ASN A 42 -19.01 -1.15 10.79
C ASN A 42 -18.75 -0.39 9.48
N ILE A 43 -18.37 -1.12 8.44
CA ILE A 43 -18.05 -0.56 7.12
C ILE A 43 -19.22 -0.63 6.14
N THR A 44 -20.41 -1.03 6.57
CA THR A 44 -21.58 -1.25 5.69
C THR A 44 -21.82 -0.08 4.74
N LYS A 45 -21.95 1.14 5.28
CA LYS A 45 -22.16 2.37 4.49
C LYS A 45 -20.90 2.88 3.81
N TRP A 46 -19.73 2.63 4.41
CA TRP A 46 -18.46 3.16 3.91
C TRP A 46 -17.90 2.34 2.73
N SER A 47 -18.20 1.04 2.68
CA SER A 47 -17.68 0.12 1.67
C SER A 47 -17.98 0.54 0.23
N SER A 48 -19.07 1.27 -0.03
CA SER A 48 -19.41 1.82 -1.35
C SER A 48 -18.64 3.08 -1.73
N ARG A 49 -18.02 3.76 -0.74
CA ARG A 49 -17.22 4.98 -0.91
C ARG A 49 -15.72 4.74 -0.77
N HIS A 50 -15.33 3.49 -0.52
CA HIS A 50 -13.93 3.12 -0.35
C HIS A 50 -13.15 3.39 -1.65
N PRO A 51 -12.05 4.18 -1.63
CA PRO A 51 -11.27 4.48 -2.82
C PRO A 51 -10.68 3.26 -3.53
N GLY A 52 -10.35 2.18 -2.78
CA GLY A 52 -9.94 0.90 -3.36
C GLY A 52 -11.09 0.08 -3.96
N GLY A 53 -12.29 0.64 -4.02
CA GLY A 53 -13.48 0.01 -4.56
C GLY A 53 -14.00 -1.13 -3.67
N ARG A 54 -14.69 -2.08 -4.33
CA ARG A 54 -15.42 -3.17 -3.67
C ARG A 54 -14.53 -4.18 -2.92
N VAL A 55 -13.21 -4.13 -3.13
CA VAL A 55 -12.25 -5.11 -2.57
C VAL A 55 -12.34 -5.22 -1.06
N ILE A 56 -12.62 -4.12 -0.36
CA ILE A 56 -12.76 -4.15 1.10
C ILE A 56 -13.87 -5.09 1.58
N GLY A 57 -14.92 -5.28 0.77
CA GLY A 57 -16.00 -6.19 1.11
C GLY A 57 -15.56 -7.66 1.20
N HIS A 58 -14.43 -8.05 0.60
CA HIS A 58 -13.88 -9.40 0.72
C HIS A 58 -13.31 -9.69 2.11
N TYR A 59 -12.98 -8.65 2.90
CA TYR A 59 -12.49 -8.78 4.27
C TYR A 59 -13.59 -8.60 5.32
N ALA A 60 -14.85 -8.62 4.92
CA ALA A 60 -15.96 -8.48 5.86
C ALA A 60 -16.06 -9.74 6.74
N GLY A 61 -16.12 -9.54 8.06
CA GLY A 61 -16.08 -10.60 9.07
C GLY A 61 -14.67 -11.04 9.48
N GLU A 62 -13.61 -10.41 8.95
CA GLU A 62 -12.22 -10.83 9.19
C GLU A 62 -11.37 -9.77 9.92
N ASP A 63 -10.20 -10.19 10.40
CA ASP A 63 -9.12 -9.28 10.72
C ASP A 63 -8.42 -8.81 9.44
N ALA A 64 -8.66 -7.53 9.10
CA ALA A 64 -8.12 -6.84 7.94
C ALA A 64 -6.85 -6.03 8.26
N THR A 65 -6.23 -6.21 9.42
CA THR A 65 -5.04 -5.46 9.85
C THR A 65 -3.91 -5.56 8.82
N ASP A 66 -3.50 -6.78 8.49
CA ASP A 66 -2.38 -7.00 7.57
C ASP A 66 -2.72 -6.52 6.15
N ALA A 67 -3.98 -6.67 5.72
CA ALA A 67 -4.47 -6.12 4.44
C ALA A 67 -4.41 -4.59 4.41
N LEU A 68 -4.81 -3.92 5.50
CA LEU A 68 -4.69 -2.46 5.62
C LEU A 68 -3.24 -2.02 5.43
N HIS A 69 -2.30 -2.67 6.12
CA HIS A 69 -0.87 -2.39 6.05
C HIS A 69 -0.24 -2.71 4.68
N ALA A 70 -0.79 -3.70 3.96
CA ALA A 70 -0.31 -4.08 2.62
C ALA A 70 -0.77 -3.07 1.54
N PHE A 71 -2.04 -2.65 1.58
CA PHE A 71 -2.62 -1.84 0.50
C PHE A 71 -2.54 -0.33 0.73
N HIS A 72 -2.27 0.12 1.97
CA HIS A 72 -2.25 1.54 2.29
C HIS A 72 -0.86 2.01 2.73
N ARG A 73 -0.19 2.75 1.84
CA ARG A 73 1.13 3.34 2.10
C ARG A 73 1.11 4.46 3.15
N ASP A 74 0.04 5.26 3.18
CA ASP A 74 -0.11 6.42 4.08
C ASP A 74 -1.18 6.12 5.13
N LEU A 75 -0.76 5.50 6.23
CA LEU A 75 -1.66 5.14 7.33
C LEU A 75 -2.20 6.36 8.07
N ASP A 76 -1.48 7.48 8.09
CA ASP A 76 -1.94 8.73 8.72
C ASP A 76 -3.09 9.36 7.95
N PHE A 77 -3.06 9.27 6.62
CA PHE A 77 -4.20 9.62 5.79
C PHE A 77 -5.40 8.69 6.04
N VAL A 78 -5.17 7.38 6.10
CA VAL A 78 -6.23 6.38 6.31
C VAL A 78 -6.92 6.54 7.66
N ARG A 79 -6.18 6.88 8.73
CA ARG A 79 -6.74 7.12 10.07
C ARG A 79 -7.89 8.13 10.08
N LYS A 80 -7.90 9.09 9.15
CA LYS A 80 -8.99 10.08 9.02
C LYS A 80 -10.35 9.46 8.68
N PHE A 81 -10.34 8.25 8.11
CA PHE A 81 -11.52 7.50 7.69
C PHE A 81 -11.93 6.39 8.67
N LEU A 82 -11.12 6.11 9.70
CA LEU A 82 -11.41 5.10 10.75
C LEU A 82 -12.40 5.59 11.82
N LYS A 83 -13.29 6.54 11.47
CA LYS A 83 -14.34 7.06 12.36
C LYS A 83 -15.49 6.08 12.68
N PRO A 84 -15.86 5.11 11.82
CA PRO A 84 -16.94 4.15 12.10
C PRO A 84 -16.61 3.08 13.16
N LEU A 85 -15.74 3.41 14.13
CA LEU A 85 -15.40 2.53 15.24
C LEU A 85 -16.65 2.29 16.08
N ILE A 86 -17.00 1.01 16.29
CA ILE A 86 -18.16 0.62 17.09
C ILE A 86 -17.76 -0.06 18.41
N GLY A 87 -16.52 -0.52 18.53
CA GLY A 87 -15.95 -1.07 19.77
C GLY A 87 -14.64 -1.80 19.53
N GLU A 88 -14.24 -2.64 20.47
CA GLU A 88 -12.98 -3.39 20.45
C GLU A 88 -13.22 -4.87 20.78
N LEU A 89 -12.34 -5.74 20.29
CA LEU A 89 -12.36 -7.17 20.62
C LEU A 89 -12.05 -7.41 22.10
N ALA A 90 -12.76 -8.36 22.71
CA ALA A 90 -12.54 -8.77 24.08
C ALA A 90 -11.08 -9.21 24.32
N PRO A 91 -10.45 -8.84 25.46
CA PRO A 91 -9.03 -9.12 25.70
C PRO A 91 -8.65 -10.60 25.55
N GLU A 92 -9.57 -11.50 25.86
CA GLU A 92 -9.43 -12.95 25.75
C GLU A 92 -9.48 -13.47 24.29
N GLU A 93 -10.04 -12.71 23.36
CA GLU A 93 -10.12 -13.11 21.95
C GLU A 93 -8.78 -12.94 21.24
N PRO A 94 -8.39 -13.89 20.36
CA PRO A 94 -7.16 -13.77 19.59
C PRO A 94 -7.20 -12.57 18.65
N SER A 95 -6.03 -11.98 18.38
CA SER A 95 -5.83 -10.87 17.43
C SER A 95 -5.82 -11.34 15.95
N GLN A 96 -6.58 -12.38 15.64
CA GLN A 96 -6.76 -12.94 14.31
C GLN A 96 -8.09 -13.70 14.25
N ASP A 97 -8.74 -13.70 13.09
CA ASP A 97 -9.99 -14.40 12.84
C ASP A 97 -9.83 -15.93 12.75
N ARG A 98 -10.95 -16.63 12.89
CA ARG A 98 -11.02 -18.10 12.98
C ARG A 98 -10.67 -18.72 11.62
N GLY A 99 -9.48 -19.33 11.54
CA GLY A 99 -9.03 -20.09 10.37
C GLY A 99 -7.64 -19.71 9.88
N LYS A 100 -7.11 -18.55 10.28
CA LYS A 100 -5.72 -18.17 9.98
C LYS A 100 -4.75 -18.94 10.87
N ASN A 101 -3.72 -19.51 10.27
CA ASN A 101 -2.66 -20.19 11.01
C ASN A 101 -1.80 -19.14 11.73
N SER A 102 -1.75 -19.19 13.06
CA SER A 102 -1.02 -18.21 13.87
C SER A 102 0.46 -18.14 13.51
N GLN A 103 1.10 -19.29 13.27
CA GLN A 103 2.52 -19.35 12.94
C GLN A 103 2.81 -18.63 11.62
N ILE A 104 1.99 -18.87 10.59
CA ILE A 104 2.16 -18.20 9.29
C ILE A 104 1.95 -16.69 9.41
N THR A 105 0.94 -16.26 10.19
CA THR A 105 0.67 -14.84 10.44
C THR A 105 1.84 -14.17 11.17
N GLU A 106 2.40 -14.82 12.19
CA GLU A 106 3.54 -14.33 12.95
C GLU A 106 4.81 -14.25 12.08
N ASP A 107 5.09 -15.29 11.30
CA ASP A 107 6.22 -15.32 10.36
C ASP A 107 6.12 -14.20 9.33
N PHE A 108 4.93 -13.97 8.75
CA PHE A 108 4.71 -12.88 7.80
C PHE A 108 4.94 -11.50 8.45
N ARG A 109 4.46 -11.30 9.68
CA ARG A 109 4.66 -10.06 10.43
C ARG A 109 6.13 -9.85 10.77
N ALA A 110 6.86 -10.90 11.13
CA ALA A 110 8.29 -10.85 11.39
C ALA A 110 9.08 -10.51 10.11
N LEU A 111 8.74 -11.13 8.98
CA LEU A 111 9.33 -10.82 7.68
C LEU A 111 9.10 -9.36 7.28
N ARG A 112 7.87 -8.88 7.42
CA ARG A 112 7.53 -7.48 7.13
C ARG A 112 8.34 -6.53 8.00
N LYS A 113 8.37 -6.76 9.32
CA LYS A 113 9.14 -5.94 10.26
C LYS A 113 10.62 -5.90 9.87
N THR A 114 11.19 -7.04 9.49
CA THR A 114 12.57 -7.12 9.00
C THR A 114 12.77 -6.24 7.75
N ALA A 115 11.85 -6.29 6.79
CA ALA A 115 11.90 -5.44 5.60
C ALA A 115 11.75 -3.93 5.91
N GLU A 116 10.94 -3.57 6.92
CA GLU A 116 10.81 -2.20 7.43
C GLU A 116 12.11 -1.72 8.10
N ASP A 117 12.71 -2.55 8.96
CA ASP A 117 13.97 -2.27 9.66
C ASP A 117 15.14 -2.13 8.67
N MET A 118 15.17 -2.94 7.62
CA MET A 118 16.11 -2.83 6.50
C MET A 118 15.84 -1.66 5.55
N ASN A 119 14.78 -0.87 5.79
CA ASN A 119 14.35 0.25 4.96
C ASN A 119 14.04 -0.15 3.49
N LEU A 120 13.66 -1.40 3.21
CA LEU A 120 13.40 -1.89 1.85
C LEU A 120 12.18 -1.22 1.20
N PHE A 121 11.27 -0.64 1.98
CA PHE A 121 10.12 0.12 1.49
C PHE A 121 10.44 1.59 1.17
N LYS A 122 11.68 2.05 1.43
CA LYS A 122 12.13 3.41 1.10
C LYS A 122 12.94 3.37 -0.18
N SER A 123 12.44 4.06 -1.21
CA SER A 123 13.15 4.23 -2.47
C SER A 123 14.43 5.05 -2.31
N ASN A 124 15.50 4.64 -3.01
CA ASN A 124 16.73 5.40 -3.10
C ASN A 124 16.71 6.28 -4.36
N HIS A 125 16.45 7.58 -4.19
CA HIS A 125 16.35 8.52 -5.31
C HIS A 125 17.64 8.64 -6.14
N LEU A 126 18.80 8.52 -5.51
CA LEU A 126 20.09 8.58 -6.23
C LEU A 126 20.25 7.36 -7.15
N PHE A 127 19.86 6.18 -6.70
CA PHE A 127 19.84 4.98 -7.54
C PHE A 127 18.98 5.19 -8.79
N PHE A 128 17.75 5.68 -8.63
CA PHE A 128 16.85 5.92 -9.77
C PHE A 128 17.35 7.03 -10.71
N LEU A 129 17.99 8.07 -10.17
CA LEU A 129 18.63 9.12 -10.97
C LEU A 129 19.79 8.56 -11.80
N LEU A 130 20.69 7.80 -11.17
CA LEU A 130 21.83 7.18 -11.85
C LEU A 130 21.37 6.14 -12.87
N HIS A 131 20.29 5.41 -12.58
CA HIS A 131 19.71 4.46 -13.53
C HIS A 131 19.14 5.17 -14.77
N LEU A 132 18.43 6.28 -14.60
CA LEU A 132 17.97 7.12 -15.72
C LEU A 132 19.15 7.67 -16.53
N ALA A 133 20.19 8.18 -15.85
CA ALA A 133 21.38 8.68 -16.52
C ALA A 133 22.11 7.58 -17.32
N HIS A 134 22.17 6.36 -16.79
CA HIS A 134 22.74 5.20 -17.48
C HIS A 134 21.97 4.85 -18.75
N ILE A 135 20.63 4.84 -18.73
CA ILE A 135 19.79 4.62 -19.91
C ILE A 135 20.09 5.68 -20.98
N ILE A 136 20.08 6.97 -20.61
CA ILE A 136 20.38 8.07 -21.54
C ILE A 136 21.79 7.92 -22.13
N ALA A 137 22.77 7.51 -21.33
CA ALA A 137 24.12 7.26 -21.81
C ALA A 137 24.16 6.12 -22.85
N MET A 138 23.40 5.04 -22.64
CA MET A 138 23.33 3.94 -23.60
C MET A 138 22.66 4.36 -24.91
N GLU A 139 21.55 5.11 -24.87
CA GLU A 139 20.91 5.68 -26.07
C GLU A 139 21.91 6.59 -26.84
N THR A 140 22.67 7.40 -26.12
CA THR A 140 23.70 8.27 -26.70
C THR A 140 24.83 7.46 -27.35
N ILE A 141 25.28 6.37 -26.70
CA ILE A 141 26.32 5.47 -27.24
C ILE A 141 25.81 4.76 -28.50
N ALA A 142 24.57 4.28 -28.50
CA ALA A 142 23.95 3.66 -29.66
C ALA A 142 23.89 4.63 -30.86
N TRP A 143 23.41 5.85 -30.62
CA TRP A 143 23.40 6.90 -31.64
C TRP A 143 24.81 7.24 -32.14
N PHE A 144 25.77 7.43 -31.23
CA PHE A 144 27.16 7.75 -31.57
C PHE A 144 27.83 6.64 -32.37
N THR A 145 27.51 5.37 -32.07
CA THR A 145 28.04 4.20 -32.78
C THR A 145 27.65 4.24 -34.26
N VAL A 146 26.37 4.46 -34.54
CA VAL A 146 25.89 4.59 -35.93
C VAL A 146 26.45 5.84 -36.61
N PHE A 147 26.51 6.96 -35.88
CA PHE A 147 27.01 8.23 -36.42
C PHE A 147 28.47 8.15 -36.85
N TYR A 148 29.35 7.57 -36.03
CA TYR A 148 30.79 7.55 -36.27
C TYR A 148 31.25 6.35 -37.12
N PHE A 149 30.68 5.16 -36.90
CA PHE A 149 31.11 3.92 -37.56
C PHE A 149 30.20 3.50 -38.74
N GLY A 150 29.12 4.25 -38.99
CA GLY A 150 28.18 3.97 -40.07
C GLY A 150 27.26 2.78 -39.82
N ASN A 151 26.61 2.32 -40.88
CA ASN A 151 25.57 1.29 -40.85
C ASN A 151 26.07 -0.12 -41.26
N GLY A 152 27.36 -0.40 -41.05
CA GLY A 152 27.92 -1.72 -41.26
C GLY A 152 27.30 -2.78 -40.33
N TRP A 153 27.49 -4.06 -40.65
CA TRP A 153 26.88 -5.15 -39.87
C TRP A 153 27.34 -5.18 -38.41
N ILE A 154 28.62 -4.89 -38.13
CA ILE A 154 29.18 -4.87 -36.77
C ILE A 154 28.57 -3.73 -35.94
N PRO A 155 28.67 -2.44 -36.36
CA PRO A 155 28.00 -1.34 -35.65
C PRO A 155 26.51 -1.57 -35.43
N THR A 156 25.83 -2.14 -36.43
CA THR A 156 24.38 -2.42 -36.35
C THR A 156 24.05 -3.44 -35.28
N VAL A 157 24.78 -4.57 -35.22
CA VAL A 157 24.55 -5.61 -34.18
C VAL A 157 24.84 -5.06 -32.79
N ILE A 158 25.94 -4.31 -32.62
CA ILE A 158 26.28 -3.67 -31.34
C ILE A 158 25.17 -2.69 -30.92
N THR A 159 24.75 -1.81 -31.83
CA THR A 159 23.69 -0.83 -31.61
C THR A 159 22.38 -1.51 -31.22
N ALA A 160 22.00 -2.58 -31.92
CA ALA A 160 20.79 -3.34 -31.62
C ALA A 160 20.81 -3.91 -30.21
N PHE A 161 21.94 -4.47 -29.77
CA PHE A 161 22.08 -5.02 -28.41
C PHE A 161 22.03 -3.93 -27.33
N VAL A 162 22.69 -2.80 -27.56
CA VAL A 162 22.68 -1.66 -26.63
C VAL A 162 21.27 -1.08 -26.52
N LEU A 163 20.59 -0.83 -27.64
CA LEU A 163 19.22 -0.32 -27.65
C LEU A 163 18.24 -1.31 -27.03
N ALA A 164 18.33 -2.61 -27.34
CA ALA A 164 17.45 -3.61 -26.73
C ALA A 164 17.57 -3.61 -25.19
N THR A 165 18.81 -3.52 -24.68
CA THR A 165 19.07 -3.43 -23.24
C THR A 165 18.53 -2.12 -22.66
N SER A 166 18.76 -0.99 -23.34
CA SER A 166 18.25 0.33 -22.95
C SER A 166 16.73 0.35 -22.83
N GLN A 167 16.05 -0.17 -23.85
CA GLN A 167 14.59 -0.21 -23.91
C GLN A 167 13.99 -1.13 -22.84
N ALA A 168 14.63 -2.26 -22.55
CA ALA A 168 14.24 -3.13 -21.45
C ALA A 168 14.34 -2.39 -20.10
N GLN A 169 15.47 -1.72 -19.83
CA GLN A 169 15.69 -0.95 -18.61
C GLN A 169 14.71 0.23 -18.49
N ALA A 170 14.51 1.00 -19.56
CA ALA A 170 13.54 2.08 -19.63
C ALA A 170 12.12 1.58 -19.34
N GLY A 171 11.78 0.37 -19.79
CA GLY A 171 10.50 -0.27 -19.50
C GLY A 171 10.27 -0.56 -18.02
N TRP A 172 11.25 -1.14 -17.33
CA TRP A 172 11.17 -1.38 -15.88
C TRP A 172 11.15 -0.08 -15.09
N LEU A 173 12.00 0.88 -15.45
CA LEU A 173 12.01 2.19 -14.80
C LEU A 173 10.66 2.89 -14.95
N GLN A 174 10.07 2.87 -16.15
CA GLN A 174 8.74 3.41 -16.43
C GLN A 174 7.65 2.70 -15.62
N HIS A 175 7.68 1.38 -15.55
CA HIS A 175 6.77 0.58 -14.73
C HIS A 175 6.81 1.01 -13.26
N ASP A 176 7.99 1.16 -12.67
CA ASP A 176 8.15 1.51 -11.26
C ASP A 176 7.63 2.92 -10.93
N TYR A 177 7.87 3.89 -11.82
CA TYR A 177 7.25 5.20 -11.71
C TYR A 177 5.73 5.15 -11.92
N GLY A 178 5.25 4.26 -12.80
CA GLY A 178 3.81 4.04 -13.04
C GLY A 178 3.08 3.50 -11.81
N HIS A 179 3.76 2.67 -11.01
CA HIS A 179 3.26 2.18 -9.72
C HIS A 179 3.36 3.18 -8.58
N LEU A 180 3.84 4.40 -8.84
CA LEU A 180 4.03 5.47 -7.85
C LEU A 180 5.00 5.07 -6.73
N SER A 181 5.93 4.15 -7.01
CA SER A 181 6.82 3.52 -6.04
C SER A 181 8.07 4.35 -5.72
N VAL A 182 8.46 5.28 -6.59
CA VAL A 182 9.73 6.01 -6.46
C VAL A 182 9.61 7.25 -5.59
N TYR A 183 8.60 8.10 -5.78
CA TYR A 183 8.38 9.28 -4.95
C TYR A 183 7.16 9.14 -4.05
N LYS A 184 7.22 9.77 -2.86
CA LYS A 184 6.05 9.85 -1.96
C LYS A 184 4.89 10.61 -2.59
N LYS A 185 5.15 11.69 -3.32
CA LYS A 185 4.12 12.46 -4.03
C LYS A 185 3.89 11.85 -5.41
N SER A 186 2.65 11.50 -5.72
CA SER A 186 2.26 10.90 -7.01
C SER A 186 2.60 11.79 -8.21
N MET A 187 2.51 13.11 -8.05
CA MET A 187 2.83 14.09 -9.09
C MET A 187 4.23 13.88 -9.69
N TRP A 188 5.26 13.73 -8.85
CA TRP A 188 6.64 13.53 -9.33
C TRP A 188 6.81 12.21 -10.09
N ASN A 189 6.16 11.14 -9.62
CA ASN A 189 6.17 9.87 -10.33
C ASN A 189 5.55 10.01 -11.72
N HIS A 190 4.40 10.68 -11.84
CA HIS A 190 3.74 10.88 -13.13
C HIS A 190 4.56 11.72 -14.11
N ILE A 191 5.26 12.76 -13.63
CA ILE A 191 6.14 13.57 -14.49
C ILE A 191 7.24 12.69 -15.09
N VAL A 192 7.96 11.93 -14.27
CA VAL A 192 9.07 11.11 -14.74
C VAL A 192 8.56 9.95 -15.61
N HIS A 193 7.45 9.30 -15.22
CA HIS A 193 6.80 8.28 -16.02
C HIS A 193 6.46 8.77 -17.43
N LYS A 194 5.83 9.95 -17.54
CA LYS A 194 5.48 10.57 -18.83
C LYS A 194 6.72 10.95 -19.64
N PHE A 195 7.77 11.43 -18.98
CA PHE A 195 9.03 11.72 -19.64
C PHE A 195 9.61 10.45 -20.28
N ILE A 196 9.70 9.34 -19.54
CA ILE A 196 10.24 8.08 -20.05
C ILE A 196 9.39 7.55 -21.21
N ILE A 197 8.06 7.54 -21.08
CA ILE A 197 7.16 7.11 -22.17
C ILE A 197 7.30 8.00 -23.39
N GLY A 198 7.40 9.33 -23.20
CA GLY A 198 7.34 10.27 -24.32
C GLY A 198 8.65 10.48 -25.06
N HIS A 199 9.80 10.18 -24.43
CA HIS A 199 11.13 10.52 -24.98
C HIS A 199 12.10 9.35 -25.05
N LEU A 200 11.87 8.26 -24.30
CA LEU A 200 12.78 7.12 -24.25
C LEU A 200 12.16 5.81 -24.77
N LYS A 201 10.85 5.78 -25.01
CA LYS A 201 10.13 4.68 -25.67
C LYS A 201 9.45 5.21 -26.92
#